data_AF-S6F2Z1-F1
#
_entry.id   AF-S6F2Z1-F1
#
_cell.length_a   1.000
_cell.length_b   1.000
_cell.length_c   1.000
_cell.angle_alpha   90.00
_cell.angle_beta   90.00
_cell.angle_gamma   90.00
#
_symmetry.space_group_name_H-M   'P 1'
#
loop_
_entity.id
_entity.type
_entity.pdbx_description
1 polymer ?
#
loop_
_entity_poly.entity_id
_entity_poly.type
_entity_poly.pdbx_seq_one_letter_code
_entity_poly.pdbx_strand_id
1 'polypeptide(L)' 'MKYAFETYESPSQFRQYNDFILENTEGAFVFYDEENETKLKYMVEKMKQNTNYEVYLLDFEDLQETFEEMNE' A
#
# COMPACT_ATOMS: atom_id res chain seq x y z
N MET A 1 -13.71 -11.38 5.57
CA MET A 1 -12.33 -10.87 5.50
C MET A 1 -11.42 -11.94 6.07
N LYS A 2 -10.26 -12.22 5.46
CA LYS A 2 -9.23 -13.04 6.10
C LYS A 2 -8.41 -12.10 6.98
N TYR A 3 -8.38 -12.34 8.28
CA TYR A 3 -7.52 -11.63 9.21
C TYR A 3 -6.22 -12.41 9.38
N ALA A 4 -5.09 -11.72 9.48
CA ALA A 4 -3.82 -12.37 9.78
C ALA A 4 -3.73 -12.86 11.23
N PHE A 5 -4.57 -12.32 12.12
CA PHE A 5 -4.67 -12.70 13.54
C PHE A 5 -6.15 -12.78 13.95
N GLU A 6 -6.49 -13.69 14.86
CA GLU A 6 -7.86 -13.86 15.35
C GLU A 6 -8.33 -12.66 16.20
N THR A 7 -7.44 -12.13 17.04
CA THR A 7 -7.70 -10.98 17.91
C THR A 7 -6.53 -10.01 17.96
N TYR A 8 -6.81 -8.73 18.17
CA TYR A 8 -5.76 -7.73 18.42
C TYR A 8 -5.24 -7.85 19.86
N GLU A 9 -3.95 -8.04 20.01
CA GLU A 9 -3.25 -8.20 21.29
C GLU A 9 -2.17 -7.13 21.50
N SER A 10 -1.46 -6.74 20.43
CA SER A 10 -0.42 -5.72 20.56
C SER A 10 -0.02 -5.07 19.23
N PRO A 11 0.66 -3.91 19.27
CA PRO A 11 1.12 -3.22 18.07
C PRO A 11 2.10 -4.02 17.20
N SER A 12 2.71 -5.10 17.71
CA SER A 12 3.60 -5.95 16.90
C SER A 12 2.86 -6.64 15.76
N GLN A 13 1.57 -6.91 15.93
CA GLN A 13 0.75 -7.57 14.91
C GLN A 13 0.66 -6.74 13.62
N PHE A 14 0.62 -5.41 13.71
CA PHE A 14 0.65 -4.55 12.52
C PHE A 14 1.97 -4.68 11.75
N ARG A 15 3.11 -4.76 12.46
CA ARG A 15 4.42 -4.95 11.82
C ARG A 15 4.52 -6.31 11.16
N GLN A 16 4.16 -7.37 11.89
CA GLN A 16 4.18 -8.74 11.37
C GLN A 16 3.27 -8.90 10.14
N TYR A 17 2.12 -8.23 10.13
CA TYR A 17 1.23 -8.25 8.97
C TYR A 17 1.83 -7.55 7.74
N ASN A 18 2.46 -6.38 7.95
CA ASN A 18 3.11 -5.64 6.87
C ASN A 18 4.31 -6.42 6.29
N ASP A 19 5.14 -7.00 7.16
CA ASP A 19 6.27 -7.85 6.75
C ASP A 19 5.76 -9.09 5.99
N PHE A 20 4.70 -9.74 6.47
CA PHE A 20 4.08 -10.87 5.78
C PHE A 20 3.62 -10.51 4.36
N ILE A 21 2.95 -9.36 4.17
CA ILE A 21 2.56 -8.93 2.82
C ILE A 21 3.80 -8.77 1.95
N LEU A 22 4.79 -7.98 2.39
CA LEU A 22 5.99 -7.68 1.61
C LEU A 22 6.79 -8.92 1.22
N GLU A 23 6.84 -9.93 2.09
CA GLU A 23 7.57 -11.17 1.85
C GLU A 23 6.81 -12.14 0.92
N ASN A 24 5.50 -11.98 0.77
CA ASN A 24 4.63 -12.92 0.04
C ASN A 24 4.00 -12.33 -1.22
N THR A 25 4.41 -11.13 -1.63
CA THR A 25 4.00 -10.48 -2.88
C THR A 25 5.21 -9.98 -3.65
N GLU A 26 5.08 -9.89 -4.97
CA GLU A 26 6.16 -9.43 -5.88
C GLU A 26 6.16 -7.91 -6.07
N GLY A 27 5.03 -7.27 -5.80
CA GLY A 27 4.82 -5.84 -5.98
C GLY A 27 3.48 -5.38 -5.43
N ALA A 28 3.23 -4.07 -5.49
CA ALA A 28 1.96 -3.46 -5.09
C ALA A 28 1.57 -2.33 -6.03
N PHE A 29 0.26 -2.23 -6.26
CA PHE A 29 -0.38 -1.06 -6.83
C PHE A 29 -1.20 -0.38 -5.71
N VAL A 30 -0.85 0.84 -5.36
CA VAL A 30 -1.32 1.49 -4.13
C VAL A 30 -1.91 2.85 -4.44
N PHE A 31 -3.18 3.04 -4.11
CA PHE A 31 -3.78 4.37 -4.09
C PHE A 31 -3.27 5.14 -2.86
N TYR A 32 -2.35 6.08 -3.07
CA TYR A 32 -1.70 6.83 -2.01
C TYR A 32 -1.12 8.14 -2.54
N ASP A 33 -1.57 9.23 -1.91
CA ASP A 33 -1.08 10.58 -2.16
C ASP A 33 0.07 10.88 -1.17
N GLU A 34 1.25 11.20 -1.70
CA GLU A 34 2.44 11.51 -0.91
C GLU A 34 2.40 12.91 -0.29
N GLU A 35 1.63 13.84 -0.86
CA GLU A 35 1.42 15.18 -0.29
C GLU A 35 0.44 15.12 0.89
N ASN A 36 -0.51 14.17 0.84
CA ASN A 36 -1.54 13.97 1.87
C ASN A 36 -1.36 12.64 2.61
N GLU A 37 -0.30 12.57 3.43
CA GLU A 37 0.10 11.35 4.12
C GLU A 37 -1.01 10.78 5.04
N THR A 38 -1.24 9.47 4.92
CA THR A 38 -2.13 8.71 5.82
C THR A 38 -1.35 7.72 6.68
N LYS A 39 -2.06 6.95 7.53
CA LYS A 39 -1.47 5.83 8.29
C LYS A 39 -0.84 4.76 7.38
N LEU A 40 -1.17 4.75 6.09
CA LEU A 40 -0.58 3.84 5.10
C LEU A 40 0.90 4.16 4.80
N LYS A 41 1.37 5.37 5.14
CA LYS A 41 2.76 5.82 4.97
C LYS A 41 3.78 4.76 5.36
N TYR A 42 3.61 4.16 6.53
CA TYR A 42 4.53 3.15 7.05
C TYR A 42 4.71 1.97 6.08
N MET A 43 3.62 1.49 5.47
CA MET A 43 3.67 0.38 4.53
C MET A 43 4.27 0.82 3.19
N VAL A 44 3.88 2.00 2.68
CA VAL A 44 4.40 2.55 1.42
C VAL A 44 5.91 2.76 1.50
N GLU A 45 6.41 3.35 2.60
CA GLU A 45 7.84 3.51 2.83
C GLU A 45 8.57 2.16 2.85
N LYS A 46 7.98 1.14 3.48
CA LYS A 46 8.55 -0.22 3.52
C LYS A 46 8.59 -0.88 2.15
N MET A 47 7.54 -0.71 1.34
CA MET A 47 7.51 -1.18 -0.05
C MET A 47 8.61 -0.50 -0.87
N LYS A 48 8.71 0.84 -0.81
CA LYS A 48 9.72 1.64 -1.54
C LYS A 48 11.16 1.34 -1.12
N GLN A 49 11.39 0.96 0.14
CA GLN A 49 12.72 0.57 0.65
C GLN A 49 13.19 -0.80 0.14
N ASN A 50 12.26 -1.66 -0.30
CA ASN A 50 12.60 -2.98 -0.82
C ASN A 50 12.93 -2.89 -2.31
N THR A 51 14.22 -2.97 -2.65
CA THR A 51 14.72 -2.74 -4.02
C THR A 51 14.24 -3.77 -5.05
N ASN A 52 13.74 -4.92 -4.60
CA ASN A 52 13.23 -5.98 -5.46
C ASN A 52 11.70 -6.04 -5.47
N TYR A 53 11.04 -4.98 -4.99
CA TYR A 53 9.58 -4.93 -4.86
C TYR A 53 9.04 -3.79 -5.72
N GLU A 54 8.21 -4.13 -6.69
CA GLU A 54 7.68 -3.13 -7.61
C GLU A 54 6.54 -2.36 -6.96
N VAL A 55 6.59 -1.03 -7.00
CA VAL A 55 5.58 -0.17 -6.38
C VAL A 55 5.04 0.80 -7.42
N TYR A 56 3.75 0.66 -7.72
CA TYR A 56 2.99 1.60 -8.51
C TYR A 56 2.12 2.42 -7.57
N LEU A 57 2.27 3.74 -7.60
CA LEU A 57 1.38 4.64 -6.89
C LEU A 57 0.32 5.14 -7.86
N LEU A 58 -0.89 5.28 -7.33
CA LEU A 58 -2.00 5.97 -7.96
C LEU A 58 -2.38 7.12 -7.03
N ASP A 59 -2.35 8.34 -7.52
CA ASP A 59 -2.83 9.52 -6.80
C ASP A 59 -4.15 10.05 -7.39
N PHE A 60 -4.58 11.23 -6.92
CA PHE A 60 -5.82 11.83 -7.39
C PHE A 60 -5.70 12.42 -8.80
N GLU A 61 -4.50 12.85 -9.22
CA GLU A 61 -4.26 13.36 -10.56
C GLU A 61 -4.38 12.20 -11.57
N ASP A 62 -3.74 11.06 -11.28
CA ASP A 62 -3.84 9.85 -12.10
C ASP A 62 -5.30 9.39 -12.27
N LEU A 63 -6.08 9.44 -11.18
CA LEU A 63 -7.51 9.09 -11.20
C LEU A 63 -8.33 10.04 -12.07
N GLN A 64 -8.01 11.34 -12.01
CA GLN A 64 -8.71 12.34 -12.81
C GLN A 64 -8.40 12.15 -14.30
N GLU A 65 -7.12 11.97 -14.66
CA GLU A 65 -6.69 11.69 -16.03
C GLU A 65 -7.38 10.43 -16.57
N THR A 66 -7.36 9.33 -15.80
CA THR A 66 -8.03 8.08 -16.17
C THR A 66 -9.53 8.27 -16.39
N PHE A 67 -10.20 9.07 -15.55
CA PHE A 67 -11.63 9.35 -15.71
C PHE A 67 -11.91 10.17 -16.97
N GLU A 68 -11.08 11.17 -17.27
CA GLU A 68 -11.21 11.99 -18.48
C GLU A 68 -11.04 11.12 -19.73
N GLU A 69 -9.98 10.29 -19.80
CA GLU A 69 -9.74 9.36 -20.91
C GLU A 69 -10.89 8.37 -21.14
N MET A 70 -11.53 7.88 -20.07
CA MET A 70 -12.64 6.92 -20.18
C MET A 70 -13.95 7.54 -20.68
N ASN A 71 -14.08 8.87 -20.60
CA ASN A 71 -15.29 9.60 -21.01
C ASN A 71 -15.14 10.32 -22.37
N GLU A 72 -13.99 10.19 -23.01
CA GLU A 72 -13.78 10.54 -24.43
C GLU A 72 -14.23 9.40 -25.37
#